data_AF-A0A348PG08-F1
#
_entry.id   AF-A0A348PG08-F1
#
_cell.length_a   1.000
_cell.length_b   1.000
_cell.length_c   1.000
_cell.angle_alpha   90.00
_cell.angle_beta   90.00
_cell.angle_gamma   90.00
#
_symmetry.space_group_name_H-M   'P 1'
#
loop_
_entity.id
_entity.type
_entity.pdbx_description
1 polymer ?
#
loop_
_entity_poly.entity_id
_entity_poly.type
_entity_poly.pdbx_seq_one_letter_code
_entity_poly.pdbx_strand_id
1 'polypeptide(L)'
;GGVDLVVVDLAWTPQRLAIPVALTWLAPGGRIVSLVKPHYELRDAEKEWLDRGFLPHDRAPGVVARVEGEMLALGARVLGSTPSPLVGGKTSKKKGVPGNMEWLVWLEKV
;
A
#
# COMPACT_ATOMS: atom_id res chain seq x y z
N GLY A 1 -4.53 -23.64 11.58
CA GLY A 1 -3.87 -22.63 12.44
C GLY A 1 -3.55 -21.42 11.60
N GLY A 2 -3.48 -20.23 12.21
CA GLY A 2 -3.19 -18.96 11.56
C GLY A 2 -3.22 -17.83 12.59
N VAL A 3 -2.90 -16.60 12.20
CA VAL A 3 -2.97 -15.41 13.07
C VAL A 3 -4.24 -14.60 12.82
N ASP A 4 -4.70 -13.87 13.83
CA ASP A 4 -5.89 -13.02 13.74
C ASP A 4 -5.63 -11.71 13.00
N LEU A 5 -4.38 -11.23 12.99
CA LEU A 5 -3.98 -9.99 12.34
C LEU A 5 -2.61 -10.15 11.67
N VAL A 6 -2.52 -9.71 10.42
CA VAL A 6 -1.26 -9.50 9.70
C VAL A 6 -1.11 -8.01 9.41
N VAL A 7 0.07 -7.44 9.70
CA VAL A 7 0.41 -6.06 9.33
C VAL A 7 1.48 -6.09 8.26
N VAL A 8 1.26 -5.36 7.16
CA VAL A 8 2.17 -5.32 6.00
C VAL A 8 2.75 -3.92 5.86
N ASP A 9 4.02 -3.76 6.22
CA ASP A 9 4.81 -2.56 5.94
C ASP A 9 6.08 -2.98 5.19
N LEU A 10 6.05 -2.87 3.86
CA LEU A 10 7.14 -3.30 2.99
C LEU A 10 7.69 -2.10 2.20
N ALA A 11 8.94 -2.22 1.76
CA ALA A 11 9.54 -1.33 0.79
C ALA A 11 9.85 -2.11 -0.49
N TRP A 12 9.73 -1.46 -1.65
CA TRP A 12 10.06 -2.01 -2.97
C TRP A 12 9.23 -3.22 -3.42
N THR A 13 8.15 -3.52 -2.70
CA THR A 13 7.24 -4.64 -3.01
C THR A 13 5.82 -4.10 -3.17
N PRO A 14 5.18 -4.25 -4.34
CA PRO A 14 3.79 -3.86 -4.55
C PRO A 14 2.82 -4.85 -3.87
N GLN A 15 1.62 -4.38 -3.52
CA GLN A 15 0.59 -5.18 -2.84
C GLN A 15 0.23 -6.46 -3.60
N ARG A 16 0.22 -6.42 -4.94
CA ARG A 16 -0.06 -7.59 -5.79
C ARG A 16 0.86 -8.80 -5.53
N LEU A 17 2.05 -8.58 -4.95
CA LEU A 17 2.96 -9.65 -4.56
C LEU A 17 2.80 -10.05 -3.09
N ALA A 18 2.51 -9.09 -2.21
CA ALA A 18 2.46 -9.32 -0.77
C ALA A 18 1.12 -9.89 -0.29
N ILE A 19 0.00 -9.35 -0.77
CA ILE A 19 -1.34 -9.68 -0.27
C ILE A 19 -1.71 -11.15 -0.45
N PRO A 20 -1.49 -11.79 -1.63
CA PRO A 20 -1.83 -13.21 -1.79
C PRO A 20 -1.12 -14.11 -0.78
N VAL A 21 0.13 -13.80 -0.43
CA VAL A 21 0.90 -14.56 0.56
C VAL A 21 0.40 -14.27 1.98
N ALA A 22 0.16 -12.99 2.32
CA ALA A 22 -0.37 -12.59 3.63
C ALA A 22 -1.71 -13.28 3.96
N LEU A 23 -2.58 -13.46 2.96
CA LEU A 23 -3.86 -14.16 3.09
C LEU A 23 -3.72 -15.65 3.47
N THR A 24 -2.55 -16.26 3.26
CA THR A 24 -2.28 -17.66 3.67
C THR A 24 -1.95 -17.78 5.15
N TRP A 25 -1.57 -16.69 5.81
CA TRP A 25 -1.21 -16.69 7.23
C TRP A 25 -2.41 -16.50 8.17
N LEU A 26 -3.55 -16.03 7.64
CA LEU A 26 -4.72 -15.71 8.42
C LEU A 26 -5.44 -16.96 8.96
N ALA A 27 -5.84 -16.90 10.22
CA ALA A 27 -6.91 -17.74 10.75
C ALA A 27 -8.26 -17.37 10.12
N PRO A 28 -9.30 -18.24 10.20
CA PRO A 28 -10.66 -17.86 9.82
C PRO A 28 -11.10 -16.59 10.55
N GLY A 29 -11.60 -15.60 9.82
CA GLY A 29 -12.00 -14.30 10.38
C GLY A 29 -10.85 -13.30 10.60
N GLY A 30 -9.59 -13.70 10.37
CA GLY A 30 -8.44 -12.81 10.49
C GLY A 30 -8.50 -11.62 9.51
N ARG A 31 -7.68 -10.60 9.80
CA ARG A 31 -7.63 -9.33 9.06
C ARG A 31 -6.21 -8.96 8.65
N ILE A 32 -6.09 -8.13 7.61
CA ILE A 32 -4.82 -7.50 7.23
C ILE A 32 -4.96 -5.98 7.39
N VAL A 33 -3.93 -5.32 7.91
CA VAL A 33 -3.73 -3.87 7.75
C VAL A 33 -2.46 -3.68 6.93
N SER A 34 -2.60 -3.17 5.71
CA SER A 34 -1.48 -2.96 4.80
C SER A 34 -1.17 -1.48 4.63
N LEU A 35 0.10 -1.11 4.75
CA LEU A 35 0.60 0.20 4.41
C LEU A 35 0.91 0.25 2.90
N VAL A 36 -0.03 0.80 2.14
CA VAL A 36 0.12 1.05 0.71
C VAL A 36 1.01 2.27 0.52
N LYS A 37 2.08 2.07 -0.26
CA LYS A 37 3.05 3.10 -0.63
C LYS A 37 2.94 3.36 -2.14
N PRO A 38 2.14 4.36 -2.57
CA PRO A 38 1.83 4.59 -3.98
C PRO A 38 3.05 4.63 -4.92
N HIS A 39 4.16 5.20 -4.45
CA HIS A 39 5.42 5.27 -5.18
C HIS A 39 6.08 3.91 -5.48
N TYR A 40 5.65 2.81 -4.84
CA TYR A 40 6.05 1.43 -5.16
C TYR A 40 4.99 0.65 -5.93
N GLU A 41 3.78 1.21 -6.08
CA GLU A 41 2.65 0.57 -6.76
C GLU A 41 2.51 1.00 -8.23
N LEU A 42 3.42 1.85 -8.71
CA LEU A 42 3.40 2.39 -10.06
C LEU A 42 3.59 1.29 -11.12
N ARG A 43 2.80 1.37 -12.18
CA ARG A 43 2.97 0.59 -13.40
C ARG A 43 4.11 1.15 -14.24
N ASP A 44 4.61 0.39 -15.21
CA ASP A 44 5.77 0.79 -16.02
C ASP A 44 5.56 2.16 -16.71
N ALA A 45 4.36 2.43 -17.22
CA ALA A 45 4.01 3.70 -17.84
C ALA A 45 3.89 4.88 -16.85
N GLU A 46 3.75 4.61 -15.55
CA GLU A 46 3.59 5.62 -14.50
C GLU A 46 4.94 5.97 -13.83
N LYS A 47 6.00 5.20 -14.10
CA LYS A 47 7.32 5.37 -13.46
C LYS A 47 7.95 6.73 -13.75
N GLU A 48 7.61 7.35 -14.89
CA GLU A 48 8.07 8.71 -15.24
C GLU A 48 7.56 9.81 -14.30
N TRP A 49 6.51 9.52 -13.51
CA TRP A 49 6.01 10.46 -12.50
C TRP A 49 6.94 10.61 -11.30
N LEU A 50 7.90 9.68 -11.14
CA LEU A 50 8.83 9.71 -10.01
C LEU A 50 9.98 10.70 -10.26
N ASP A 51 10.14 11.68 -9.37
CA ASP A 51 11.40 12.42 -9.25
C ASP A 51 12.24 11.78 -8.14
N ARG A 52 13.25 10.99 -8.52
CA ARG A 52 14.21 10.38 -7.57
C ARG A 52 13.52 9.62 -6.42
N GLY A 53 12.44 8.92 -6.75
CA GLY A 53 11.63 8.13 -5.80
C GLY A 53 10.55 8.92 -5.06
N PHE A 54 10.39 10.22 -5.33
CA PHE A 54 9.24 11.01 -4.90
C PHE A 54 8.09 10.86 -5.88
N LEU A 55 6.90 10.53 -5.40
CA LEU A 55 5.67 10.63 -6.18
C LEU A 55 4.92 11.93 -5.79
N PRO A 56 4.60 12.81 -6.77
CA PRO A 56 3.76 13.97 -6.52
C PRO A 56 2.46 13.62 -5.80
N HIS A 57 2.09 14.43 -4.81
CA HIS A 57 0.97 14.17 -3.91
C HIS A 57 -0.39 14.13 -4.64
N ASP A 58 -0.54 14.88 -5.73
CA ASP A 58 -1.74 14.87 -6.58
C ASP A 58 -1.95 13.54 -7.32
N ARG A 59 -0.87 12.79 -7.56
CA ARG A 59 -0.93 11.46 -8.19
C ARG A 59 -1.23 10.34 -7.20
N ALA A 60 -0.83 10.50 -5.94
CA ALA A 60 -0.90 9.43 -4.94
C ALA A 60 -2.32 8.87 -4.73
N PRO A 61 -3.40 9.68 -4.57
CA PRO A 61 -4.75 9.16 -4.38
C PRO A 61 -5.25 8.28 -5.53
N GLY A 62 -4.92 8.62 -6.78
CA GLY A 62 -5.32 7.83 -7.95
C GLY A 62 -4.67 6.45 -7.97
N VAL A 63 -3.41 6.36 -7.54
CA VAL A 63 -2.69 5.09 -7.40
C VAL A 63 -3.27 4.26 -6.27
N VAL A 64 -3.61 4.88 -5.13
CA VAL A 64 -4.27 4.17 -4.00
C VAL A 64 -5.62 3.60 -4.42
N ALA A 65 -6.48 4.41 -5.04
CA ALA A 65 -7.79 3.96 -5.49
C ALA A 65 -7.69 2.79 -6.48
N ARG A 66 -6.69 2.82 -7.37
CA ARG A 66 -6.39 1.70 -8.27
C ARG A 66 -6.01 0.43 -7.50
N VAL A 67 -5.09 0.55 -6.56
CA VAL A 67 -4.61 -0.58 -5.73
C VAL A 67 -5.76 -1.17 -4.90
N GLU A 68 -6.61 -0.34 -4.31
CA GLU A 68 -7.81 -0.76 -3.59
C GLU A 68 -8.79 -1.52 -4.50
N GLY A 69 -9.03 -1.03 -5.71
CA GLY A 69 -9.87 -1.70 -6.70
C GLY A 69 -9.32 -3.05 -7.18
N GLU A 70 -8.00 -3.22 -7.17
CA GLU A 70 -7.32 -4.46 -7.55
C GLU A 70 -7.35 -5.53 -6.42
N MET A 71 -7.63 -5.15 -5.16
CA MET A 71 -7.59 -6.07 -4.01
C MET A 71 -8.50 -7.28 -4.16
N LEU A 72 -9.70 -7.09 -4.74
CA LEU A 72 -10.66 -8.19 -4.90
C LEU A 72 -10.09 -9.31 -5.78
N ALA A 73 -9.37 -8.96 -6.84
CA ALA A 73 -8.70 -9.92 -7.71
C ALA A 73 -7.52 -10.63 -7.01
N LEU A 74 -7.00 -10.06 -5.92
CA LEU A 74 -5.96 -10.66 -5.08
C LEU A 74 -6.54 -11.56 -3.97
N GLY A 75 -7.86 -11.73 -3.89
CA GLY A 75 -8.53 -12.52 -2.85
C GLY A 75 -8.80 -11.75 -1.55
N ALA A 76 -8.75 -10.41 -1.60
CA ALA A 76 -8.98 -9.56 -0.43
C ALA A 76 -10.10 -8.53 -0.70
N ARG A 77 -10.97 -8.29 0.28
CA ARG A 77 -11.95 -7.20 0.25
C ARG A 77 -11.43 -6.04 1.08
N VAL A 78 -11.52 -4.83 0.53
CA VAL A 78 -11.24 -3.59 1.27
C VAL A 78 -12.41 -3.27 2.20
N LEU A 79 -12.13 -3.15 3.50
CA LEU A 79 -13.10 -2.76 4.52
C LEU A 79 -13.05 -1.27 4.86
N GLY A 80 -11.91 -0.62 4.59
CA GLY A 80 -11.73 0.81 4.75
C GLY A 80 -10.27 1.21 4.52
N SER A 81 -10.03 2.50 4.34
CA SER A 81 -8.69 3.04 4.22
C SER A 81 -8.60 4.46 4.78
N THR A 82 -7.38 4.87 5.13
CA THR A 82 -7.08 6.22 5.61
C THR A 82 -5.66 6.61 5.19
N PRO A 83 -5.38 7.89 4.90
CA PRO A 83 -4.01 8.36 4.83
C PRO A 83 -3.25 8.03 6.12
N SER A 84 -1.98 7.64 5.98
CA SER A 84 -1.06 7.54 7.10
C SER A 84 -0.87 8.92 7.75
N PRO A 85 -0.79 9.01 9.09
CA PRO A 85 -0.51 10.28 9.77
C PRO A 85 0.93 10.78 9.52
N LEU A 86 1.80 9.92 8.99
CA LEU A 86 3.19 10.21 8.68
C LEU A 86 3.47 9.99 7.20
N VAL A 87 4.34 10.83 6.63
CA VAL A 87 4.89 10.65 5.29
C VAL A 87 6.16 9.78 5.31
N GLY A 88 6.45 9.11 4.20
CA GLY A 88 7.58 8.22 4.04
C GLY A 88 8.95 8.92 4.15
N GLY A 89 9.87 8.27 4.87
CA GLY A 89 11.07 8.88 5.42
C GLY A 89 12.23 9.19 4.45
N LYS A 90 12.42 8.44 3.34
CA LYS A 90 13.62 8.59 2.50
C LYS A 90 13.72 9.96 1.82
N THR A 91 12.59 10.51 1.36
CA THR A 91 12.52 11.82 0.70
C THR A 91 12.39 12.97 1.70
N SER A 92 11.72 12.74 2.85
CA SER A 92 11.54 13.74 3.91
C SER A 92 12.85 14.25 4.54
N LYS A 93 13.95 13.49 4.45
CA LYS A 93 15.27 13.88 4.97
C LYS A 93 15.96 14.96 4.12
N LYS A 94 15.47 15.24 2.92
CA LYS A 94 15.99 16.32 2.07
C LYS A 94 15.21 17.60 2.32
N LYS A 95 15.94 18.69 2.60
CA LYS A 95 15.37 20.02 2.82
C LYS A 95 14.51 20.42 1.60
N GLY A 96 13.22 20.69 1.83
CA GLY A 96 12.28 21.18 0.82
C GLY A 96 11.53 20.11 0.01
N VAL A 97 11.74 18.81 0.26
CA VAL A 97 10.95 17.76 -0.40
C VAL A 97 9.93 17.19 0.59
N PRO A 98 8.62 17.29 0.31
CA PRO A 98 7.62 16.62 1.13
C PRO A 98 7.82 15.10 1.02
N GLY A 99 7.68 14.35 2.13
CA GLY A 99 7.79 12.89 2.08
C GLY A 99 6.71 12.26 1.19
N ASN A 100 6.90 11.01 0.78
CA ASN A 100 5.87 10.29 0.03
C ASN A 100 4.63 10.07 0.90
N MET A 101 3.44 10.34 0.37
CA MET A 101 2.20 9.97 1.05
C MET A 101 2.04 8.45 1.06
N GLU A 102 1.43 7.92 2.12
CA GLU A 102 1.21 6.49 2.34
C GLU A 102 -0.21 6.29 2.91
N TRP A 103 -0.80 5.11 2.72
CA TRP A 103 -2.18 4.80 3.14
C TRP A 103 -2.24 3.50 3.92
N LEU A 104 -3.02 3.50 5.00
CA LEU A 104 -3.40 2.28 5.70
C LEU A 104 -4.68 1.74 5.06
N VAL A 105 -4.65 0.49 4.61
CA VAL A 105 -5.79 -0.21 4.01
C VAL A 105 -6.13 -1.44 4.85
N TRP A 106 -7.37 -1.51 5.33
CA TRP A 106 -7.90 -2.62 6.10
C TRP A 106 -8.58 -3.63 5.18
N LEU A 107 -8.16 -4.89 5.27
CA LEU A 107 -8.59 -5.96 4.37
C LEU A 107 -9.12 -7.17 5.13
N GLU A 108 -10.04 -7.88 4.50
CA GLU A 108 -10.43 -9.25 4.86
C GLU A 108 -10.24 -10.20 3.69
N LYS A 109 -10.04 -11.49 4.00
CA LYS A 109 -9.99 -12.56 3.00
C LYS A 109 -11.38 -12.80 2.42
N VAL A 110 -11.45 -12.95 1.10
CA VAL A 110 -12.67 -13.35 0.35
C VAL A 110 -12.81 -14.87 0.37
#